data_AF-A0A177PY75-F1
#
_entry.id   AF-A0A177PY75-F1
#
_cell.length_a   1.000
_cell.length_b   1.000
_cell.length_c   1.000
_cell.angle_alpha   90.00
_cell.angle_beta   90.00
_cell.angle_gamma   90.00
#
_symmetry.space_group_name_H-M   'P 1'
#
loop_
_entity.id
_entity.type
_entity.pdbx_description
1 polymer ?
#
loop_
_entity_poly.entity_id
_entity_poly.type
_entity_poly.pdbx_seq_one_letter_code
_entity_poly.pdbx_strand_id
1 'polypeptide(L)'
;MSAMTTATNRSRVENQIHQIARLRGGGPNPFDYAQWDDRTEEILVAVCGAESPEVARYREAAGKRGRLPGVRGQAENMTLNIHGDWGILARLKRAEAVLTDIASRLQ
;
A
#
# COMPACT_ATOMS: atom_id res chain seq x y z
N MET A 1 0.73 12.20 -24.66
CA MET A 1 0.00 11.90 -23.42
C MET A 1 0.65 12.69 -22.31
N SER A 2 -0.11 13.65 -21.79
CA SER A 2 0.38 14.97 -21.40
C SER A 2 0.79 15.04 -19.93
N ALA A 3 1.78 15.87 -19.60
CA ALA A 3 2.28 16.13 -18.23
C ALA A 3 1.18 16.36 -17.17
N MET A 4 -0.02 16.81 -17.58
CA MET A 4 -1.20 16.94 -16.73
C MET A 4 -1.70 15.60 -16.14
N THR A 5 -1.57 14.50 -16.88
CA THR A 5 -1.88 13.14 -16.39
C THR A 5 -0.85 12.69 -15.36
N THR A 6 0.43 13.02 -15.54
CA THR A 6 1.49 12.63 -14.60
C THR A 6 1.40 13.40 -13.28
N ALA A 7 1.17 14.72 -13.33
CA ALA A 7 0.91 15.53 -12.14
C ALA A 7 -0.31 15.01 -11.36
N THR A 8 -1.39 14.63 -12.07
CA THR A 8 -2.58 14.02 -11.46
C THR A 8 -2.26 12.65 -10.83
N ASN A 9 -1.43 11.83 -11.47
CA ASN A 9 -1.03 10.52 -10.97
C ASN A 9 -0.15 10.62 -9.72
N ARG A 10 0.83 11.54 -9.72
CA ARG A 10 1.65 11.85 -8.53
C ARG A 10 0.76 12.23 -7.35
N SER A 11 -0.15 13.19 -7.53
CA SER A 11 -1.04 13.63 -6.45
C SER A 11 -1.93 12.50 -5.91
N ARG A 12 -2.35 11.54 -6.75
CA ARG A 12 -3.09 10.36 -6.29
C ARG A 12 -2.26 9.47 -5.36
N VAL A 13 -0.98 9.27 -5.67
CA VAL A 13 -0.05 8.49 -4.83
C VAL A 13 0.28 9.25 -3.54
N GLU A 14 0.57 10.55 -3.63
CA GLU A 14 0.83 11.41 -2.46
C GLU A 14 -0.37 11.45 -1.49
N ASN A 15 -1.59 11.44 -2.01
CA ASN A 15 -2.79 11.35 -1.17
C ASN A 15 -2.84 10.05 -0.36
N GLN A 16 -2.35 8.92 -0.90
CA GLN A 16 -2.26 7.67 -0.12
C GLN A 16 -1.18 7.73 0.96
N ILE A 17 -0.07 8.42 0.70
CA ILE A 17 0.96 8.70 1.71
C ILE A 17 0.36 9.53 2.85
N HIS A 18 -0.43 10.57 2.54
CA HIS A 18 -1.12 11.35 3.57
C HIS A 18 -2.13 10.52 4.40
N GLN A 19 -2.82 9.54 3.79
CA GLN A 19 -3.70 8.65 4.55
C GLN A 19 -2.93 7.76 5.53
N ILE A 20 -1.70 7.34 5.23
CA ILE A 20 -0.87 6.56 6.16
C ILE A 20 -0.68 7.31 7.49
N ALA A 21 -0.43 8.62 7.45
CA ALA A 21 -0.29 9.43 8.65
C ALA A 21 -1.57 9.41 9.50
N ARG A 22 -2.75 9.50 8.86
CA ARG A 22 -4.05 9.42 9.55
C ARG A 22 -4.29 8.05 10.18
N LEU A 23 -3.99 6.97 9.45
CA LEU A 23 -4.13 5.60 9.95
C LEU A 23 -3.25 5.32 11.18
N ARG A 24 -2.05 5.92 11.23
CA ARG A 24 -1.17 5.83 12.41
C ARG A 24 -1.72 6.64 13.59
N GLY A 25 -2.17 7.87 13.34
CA GLY A 25 -2.61 8.79 14.39
C GLY A 25 -3.97 8.45 15.01
N GLY A 26 -4.89 7.84 14.25
CA GLY A 26 -6.24 7.50 14.70
C GLY A 26 -6.38 6.20 15.49
N GLY A 27 -5.30 5.43 15.64
CA GLY A 27 -5.35 4.05 16.14
C GLY A 27 -5.60 3.10 14.97
N PRO A 28 -4.53 2.46 14.42
CA PRO A 28 -4.67 1.63 13.24
C PRO A 28 -5.61 0.48 13.52
N ASN A 29 -6.70 0.39 12.77
CA ASN A 29 -7.61 -0.74 12.83
C ASN A 29 -7.59 -1.53 11.52
N PRO A 30 -7.90 -2.83 11.57
CA PRO A 30 -7.85 -3.71 10.39
C PRO A 30 -8.76 -3.25 9.25
N PHE A 31 -9.90 -2.65 9.56
CA PHE A 31 -10.90 -2.26 8.57
C PHE A 31 -10.42 -1.06 7.73
N ASP A 32 -10.00 0.01 8.39
CA ASP A 32 -9.47 1.20 7.72
C ASP A 32 -8.18 0.89 6.97
N TYR A 33 -7.32 0.03 7.54
CA TYR A 33 -6.15 -0.48 6.84
C TYR A 33 -6.55 -1.23 5.56
N ALA A 34 -7.52 -2.14 5.65
CA ALA A 34 -7.93 -2.95 4.50
C ALA A 34 -8.49 -2.10 3.36
N GLN A 35 -9.33 -1.10 3.67
CA GLN A 35 -9.85 -0.18 2.66
C GLN A 35 -8.74 0.64 2.00
N TRP A 36 -7.81 1.15 2.80
CA TRP A 36 -6.68 1.92 2.30
C TRP A 36 -5.74 1.07 1.43
N ASP A 37 -5.46 -0.17 1.82
CA ASP A 37 -4.60 -1.12 1.10
C ASP A 37 -5.21 -1.43 -0.28
N ASP A 38 -6.48 -1.83 -0.31
CA ASP A 38 -7.20 -2.16 -1.55
C ASP A 38 -7.25 -0.94 -2.49
N ARG A 39 -7.58 0.26 -1.95
CA ARG A 39 -7.63 1.49 -2.75
C ARG A 39 -6.26 1.92 -3.28
N THR A 40 -5.21 1.72 -2.49
CA THR A 40 -3.85 2.06 -2.90
C THR A 40 -3.39 1.13 -4.02
N GLU A 41 -3.67 -0.17 -3.93
CA GLU A 41 -3.38 -1.12 -5.02
C GLU A 41 -4.10 -0.72 -6.32
N GLU A 42 -5.40 -0.41 -6.27
CA GLU A 42 -6.16 0.05 -7.45
C GLU A 42 -5.50 1.27 -8.13
N ILE A 43 -5.06 2.24 -7.34
CA ILE A 43 -4.40 3.46 -7.85
C ILE A 43 -3.07 3.08 -8.50
N LEU A 44 -2.25 2.26 -7.85
CA LEU A 44 -0.94 1.89 -8.38
C LEU A 44 -1.07 1.06 -9.66
N VAL A 45 -2.03 0.14 -9.72
CA VAL A 45 -2.33 -0.62 -10.95
C VAL A 45 -2.73 0.31 -12.08
N ALA A 46 -3.56 1.32 -11.81
CA ALA A 46 -3.98 2.29 -12.82
C ALA A 46 -2.85 3.23 -13.27
N VAL A 47 -1.90 3.56 -12.38
CA VAL A 47 -0.81 4.51 -12.64
C VAL A 47 0.41 3.84 -13.29
N CYS A 48 0.80 2.66 -12.80
CA CYS A 48 2.03 1.98 -13.20
C CYS A 48 1.79 0.75 -14.08
N GLY A 49 0.56 0.22 -14.11
CA GLY A 49 0.21 -1.05 -14.74
C GLY A 49 0.27 -2.22 -13.76
N ALA A 50 -0.60 -3.23 -13.93
CA ALA A 50 -0.75 -4.33 -12.99
C ALA A 50 0.51 -5.20 -12.79
N GLU A 51 1.30 -5.35 -13.85
CA GLU A 51 2.52 -6.17 -13.88
C GLU A 51 3.79 -5.33 -13.66
N SER A 52 3.64 -4.09 -13.18
CA SER A 52 4.78 -3.21 -12.99
C SER A 52 5.61 -3.62 -11.76
N PRO A 53 6.94 -3.38 -11.78
CA PRO A 53 7.79 -3.63 -10.62
C PRO A 53 7.38 -2.78 -9.41
N GLU A 54 6.79 -1.60 -9.60
CA GLU A 54 6.23 -0.76 -8.54
C GLU A 54 5.06 -1.44 -7.82
N VAL A 55 4.12 -2.02 -8.57
CA VAL A 55 2.97 -2.74 -8.00
C VAL A 55 3.44 -3.99 -7.25
N ALA A 56 4.41 -4.74 -7.82
CA ALA A 56 5.00 -5.91 -7.14
C ALA A 56 5.65 -5.52 -5.80
N ARG A 57 6.49 -4.47 -5.80
CA ARG A 57 7.14 -3.96 -4.57
C ARG A 57 6.13 -3.48 -3.53
N TYR A 58 5.04 -2.84 -3.97
CA TYR A 58 3.97 -2.44 -3.06
C TYR A 58 3.28 -3.65 -2.41
N ARG A 59 2.91 -4.66 -3.21
CA ARG A 59 2.32 -5.92 -2.71
C ARG A 59 3.22 -6.63 -1.71
N GLU A 60 4.54 -6.63 -1.93
CA GLU A 60 5.50 -7.20 -0.97
C GLU A 60 5.57 -6.41 0.35
N ALA A 61 5.48 -5.09 0.27
CA ALA A 61 5.59 -4.18 1.41
C ALA A 61 4.34 -4.17 2.30
N ALA A 62 3.18 -4.01 1.67
CA ALA A 62 1.88 -3.75 2.31
C ALA A 62 0.91 -4.93 2.17
N GLY A 63 0.94 -5.60 1.02
CA GLY A 63 -0.07 -6.56 0.63
C GLY A 63 -0.35 -7.63 1.68
N LYS A 64 -1.64 -7.92 1.86
CA LYS A 64 -2.11 -9.09 2.60
C LYS A 64 -1.54 -10.31 1.87
N ARG A 65 -0.59 -11.04 2.46
CA ARG A 65 -0.09 -12.32 1.91
C ARG A 65 -1.24 -13.33 1.95
N GLY A 66 -2.19 -13.20 1.04
CA GLY A 66 -3.10 -14.29 0.68
C GLY A 66 -2.22 -15.41 0.14
N ARG A 67 -1.98 -16.42 0.98
CA ARG A 67 -1.29 -17.68 0.67
C ARG A 67 -0.26 -17.55 -0.45
N LEU A 68 0.98 -17.19 -0.10
CA LEU A 68 2.11 -17.55 -0.96
C LEU A 68 2.00 -19.07 -1.26
N PRO A 69 2.19 -19.49 -2.52
CA PRO A 69 2.22 -20.91 -2.86
C PRO A 69 3.18 -21.67 -1.93
N GLY A 70 2.68 -22.69 -1.23
CA GLY A 70 3.46 -23.49 -0.29
C GLY A 70 3.45 -23.06 1.18
N VAL A 71 2.79 -21.96 1.55
CA VAL A 71 2.68 -21.53 2.96
C VAL A 71 1.32 -21.93 3.56
N ARG A 72 1.30 -22.97 4.40
CA ARG A 72 0.14 -23.35 5.25
C ARG A 72 0.18 -22.56 6.58
N GLY A 73 -0.78 -21.64 6.78
CA GLY A 73 -1.03 -20.89 8.04
C GLY A 73 0.02 -19.81 8.34
N GLN A 74 -0.26 -18.56 8.76
CA GLN A 74 -1.44 -17.92 9.36
C GLN A 74 -2.24 -17.07 8.35
N ALA A 75 -2.85 -17.71 7.35
CA ALA A 75 -3.95 -17.06 6.66
C ALA A 75 -5.12 -16.98 7.65
N GLU A 76 -5.73 -15.80 7.81
CA GLU A 76 -6.98 -15.59 8.56
C GLU A 76 -6.88 -15.68 10.10
N ASN A 77 -6.17 -14.75 10.75
CA ASN A 77 -6.71 -14.26 12.02
C ASN A 77 -7.30 -12.88 11.74
N MET A 78 -8.61 -12.76 11.92
CA MET A 78 -9.50 -11.64 11.56
C MET A 78 -9.20 -10.30 12.27
N THR A 79 -7.98 -10.15 12.77
CA THR A 79 -7.43 -8.97 13.39
C THR A 79 -6.02 -8.86 12.85
N LEU A 80 -5.81 -8.07 11.80
CA LEU A 80 -4.46 -7.61 11.47
C LEU A 80 -3.87 -7.05 12.77
N ASN A 81 -2.84 -7.71 13.29
CA ASN A 81 -2.18 -7.25 14.50
C ASN A 81 -1.70 -5.81 14.27
N ILE A 82 -1.88 -4.94 15.26
CA ILE A 82 -1.39 -3.55 15.14
C ILE A 82 0.15 -3.57 15.09
N HIS A 83 0.75 -4.43 15.90
CA HIS A 83 2.20 -4.57 16.11
C HIS A 83 2.78 -5.85 15.47
N GLY A 84 4.11 -5.96 15.51
CA GLY A 84 4.88 -7.05 14.89
C GLY A 84 5.32 -6.72 13.46
N ASP A 85 6.25 -7.50 12.93
CA ASP A 85 6.88 -7.23 11.62
C ASP A 85 5.88 -7.22 10.46
N TRP A 86 4.77 -7.95 10.61
CA TRP A 86 3.65 -7.97 9.66
C TRP A 86 2.38 -7.34 10.22
N GLY A 87 2.49 -6.59 11.31
CA GLY A 87 1.41 -5.78 11.84
C GLY A 87 1.16 -4.53 11.00
N ILE A 88 0.01 -3.88 11.22
CA ILE A 88 -0.45 -2.71 10.47
C ILE A 88 0.62 -1.62 10.45
N LEU A 89 1.22 -1.29 11.60
CA LEU A 89 2.23 -0.23 11.68
C LEU A 89 3.47 -0.52 10.82
N ALA A 90 3.96 -1.76 10.85
CA ALA A 90 5.12 -2.16 10.08
C ALA A 90 4.82 -2.20 8.57
N ARG A 91 3.62 -2.63 8.18
CA ARG A 91 3.13 -2.56 6.78
C ARG A 91 3.05 -1.13 6.29
N LEU A 92 2.39 -0.26 7.05
CA LEU A 92 2.28 1.17 6.74
C LEU A 92 3.65 1.82 6.59
N LYS A 93 4.64 1.45 7.42
CA LYS A 93 6.02 1.95 7.31
C LYS A 93 6.69 1.54 6.00
N ARG A 94 6.60 0.26 5.62
CA ARG A 94 7.18 -0.22 4.35
C ARG A 94 6.46 0.38 3.14
N ALA A 95 5.13 0.46 3.22
CA ALA A 95 4.31 1.03 2.16
C ALA A 95 4.65 2.51 1.91
N GLU A 96 4.81 3.31 2.98
CA GLU A 96 5.20 4.72 2.87
C GLU A 96 6.50 4.89 2.09
N ALA A 97 7.52 4.07 2.37
CA ALA A 97 8.79 4.13 1.66
C ALA A 97 8.63 3.80 0.17
N VAL A 98 7.83 2.78 -0.17
CA VAL A 98 7.56 2.40 -1.55
C VAL A 98 6.78 3.49 -2.28
N LEU A 99 5.70 4.02 -1.69
CA LEU A 99 4.88 5.06 -2.28
C LEU A 99 5.66 6.36 -2.48
N THR A 100 6.53 6.73 -1.55
CA THR A 100 7.40 7.91 -1.67
C THR A 100 8.36 7.77 -2.85
N ASP A 101 8.99 6.61 -3.00
CA ASP A 101 9.86 6.31 -4.16
C ASP A 101 9.07 6.36 -5.48
N ILE A 102 7.87 5.76 -5.53
CA ILE A 102 7.00 5.79 -6.72
C ILE A 102 6.62 7.24 -7.05
N ALA A 103 6.12 8.01 -6.09
CA ALA A 103 5.72 9.39 -6.29
C ALA A 103 6.87 10.25 -6.83
N SER A 104 8.11 10.03 -6.34
CA SER A 104 9.29 10.77 -6.82
C SER A 104 9.55 10.59 -8.32
N ARG A 105 9.22 9.42 -8.88
CA ARG A 105 9.46 9.03 -10.29
C ARG A 105 8.35 9.48 -11.24
N LEU A 106 7.16 9.80 -10.73
CA LEU A 106 6.02 10.30 -11.51
C LEU A 106 6.19 11.81 -11.76
N GLN A 107 7.11 12.24 -12.63
CA GLN A 107 7.31 13.67 -12.98
C GLN A 107 6.15 14.23 -13.81
#